data_AF-A0A2V6LER7-F1
#
_entry.id   AF-A0A2V6LER7-F1
#
_cell.length_a   1.000
_cell.length_b   1.000
_cell.length_c   1.000
_cell.angle_alpha   90.00
_cell.angle_beta   90.00
_cell.angle_gamma   90.00
#
_symmetry.space_group_name_H-M   'P 1'
#
loop_
_entity.id
_entity.type
_entity.pdbx_description
1 polymer ?
#
loop_
_entity_poly.entity_id
_entity_poly.type
_entity_poly.pdbx_seq_one_letter_code
_entity_poly.pdbx_strand_id
1 'polypeptide(L)' 'MPTNVLGTELKCCCRDPMTGFYRDGYCRTGPEDVGQH' A
#
# COMPACT_ATOMS: atom_id res chain seq x y z
N MET A 1 6.27 9.07 -5.00
CA MET A 1 6.17 7.69 -4.49
C MET A 1 5.49 7.72 -3.13
N PRO A 2 4.62 6.76 -2.78
CA PRO A 2 4.02 6.70 -1.46
C PRO A 2 5.10 6.60 -0.38
N THR A 3 4.95 7.32 0.73
CA THR A 3 5.87 7.27 1.87
C THR A 3 5.26 6.48 3.01
N ASN A 4 6.11 5.77 3.76
CA ASN A 4 5.72 5.21 5.05
C ASN A 4 5.70 6.30 6.14
N VAL A 5 5.32 5.91 7.37
CA VAL A 5 5.21 6.82 8.52
C VAL A 5 6.53 7.49 8.95
N LEU A 6 7.68 7.02 8.46
CA LEU A 6 9.00 7.59 8.72
C LEU A 6 9.41 8.62 7.65
N GLY A 7 8.54 8.91 6.67
CA GLY A 7 8.85 9.81 5.55
C GLY A 7 9.79 9.18 4.49
N THR A 8 10.05 7.88 4.58
CA THR A 8 10.86 7.14 3.59
C THR A 8 9.95 6.37 2.62
N GLU A 9 10.51 5.78 1.57
CA GLU A 9 9.73 5.04 0.57
C GLU A 9 8.90 3.90 1.19
N LEU A 10 7.64 3.77 0.75
CA LEU A 10 6.77 2.68 1.15
C LEU A 10 7.29 1.35 0.60
N LYS A 11 7.54 0.39 1.50
CA LYS A 11 7.99 -0.96 1.15
C LYS A 11 6.82 -1.87 0.84
N CYS A 12 7.12 -2.97 0.15
CA CYS A 12 6.16 -4.05 -0.07
C CYS A 12 5.73 -4.65 1.28
N CYS A 13 4.42 -4.81 1.46
CA CYS A 13 3.80 -5.48 2.60
C CYS A 13 3.83 -7.00 2.44
N CYS A 14 3.20 -7.56 1.40
CA CYS A 14 3.23 -9.00 1.12
C CYS A 14 2.84 -9.34 -0.33
N ARG A 15 3.39 -10.43 -0.87
CA ARG A 15 3.05 -10.96 -2.20
C ARG A 15 2.46 -12.38 -2.18
N ASP A 16 2.51 -13.06 -1.04
CA ASP A 16 1.98 -14.42 -0.89
C ASP A 16 1.34 -14.58 0.52
N PRO A 17 0.02 -14.30 0.65
CA PRO A 17 -0.90 -13.86 -0.40
C PRO A 17 -0.66 -12.39 -0.83
N MET A 18 -1.06 -12.03 -2.04
CA MET A 18 -0.91 -10.67 -2.56
C MET A 18 -1.85 -9.66 -1.85
N THR A 19 -1.27 -8.67 -1.18
CA THR A 19 -2.00 -7.66 -0.39
C THR A 19 -2.15 -6.31 -1.12
N GLY A 20 -2.72 -5.32 -0.41
CA GLY A 20 -2.97 -3.97 -0.91
C GLY A 20 -4.33 -3.82 -1.61
N PHE A 21 -4.94 -2.63 -1.55
CA PHE A 21 -6.19 -2.33 -2.25
C PHE A 21 -6.06 -2.59 -3.76
N TYR A 22 -4.96 -2.10 -4.35
CA TYR A 22 -4.63 -2.27 -5.76
C TYR A 22 -4.05 -3.66 -6.11
N ARG A 23 -3.96 -4.58 -5.14
CA ARG A 23 -3.40 -5.94 -5.31
C ARG A 23 -2.03 -5.93 -5.97
N ASP A 24 -1.12 -5.12 -5.45
CA ASP A 24 0.28 -5.02 -5.88
C ASP A 24 1.28 -5.34 -4.77
N GLY A 25 0.77 -5.69 -3.59
CA GLY A 25 1.54 -6.00 -2.39
C GLY A 25 1.92 -4.78 -1.55
N TYR A 26 1.42 -3.58 -1.84
CA TYR A 26 1.72 -2.37 -1.07
C TYR A 26 0.46 -1.84 -0.36
N CYS A 27 0.62 -1.34 0.86
CA CYS A 27 -0.43 -0.64 1.61
C CYS A 27 -0.54 0.82 1.14
N ARG A 28 -0.73 1.03 -0.16
CA ARG A 28 -0.99 2.36 -0.74
C ARG A 28 -2.48 2.50 -1.00
N THR A 29 -2.99 3.69 -0.68
CA THR A 29 -4.38 4.09 -0.88
C THR A 29 -4.50 5.12 -2.02
N GLY A 30 -5.72 5.49 -2.38
CA GLY A 30 -6.02 6.52 -3.37
C GLY A 30 -7.51 6.87 -3.41
N PRO A 31 -7.97 7.70 -4.35
CA PRO A 31 -9.34 8.25 -4.34
C PRO A 31 -10.46 7.20 -4.35
N GLU A 32 -10.19 6.01 -4.90
CA GLU A 32 -11.14 4.89 -4.99
C GLU A 32 -11.18 4.03 -3.72
N ASP A 33 -10.13 4.07 -2.90
CA ASP A 33 -10.01 3.29 -1.66
C ASP A 33 -10.57 4.06 -0.47
N VAL A 34 -11.90 4.21 -0.46
CA VAL A 34 -12.62 4.88 0.64
C VAL A 34 -12.41 4.21 1.99
N GLY A 35 -11.95 2.96 2.00
CA GLY A 35 -11.67 2.17 3.21
C GLY A 35 -10.28 2.37 3.80
N GLN A 36 -9.36 3.06 3.09
CA GLN A 36 -7.98 3.32 3.52
C GLN A 36 -7.22 2.04 3.94
N HIS A 37 -7.15 1.08 3.01
CA HIS A 37 -6.35 -0.14 3.16
C HIS A 37 -4.88 0.11 3.55
#